data_AF-A0A935HS15-F1
#
_entry.id   AF-A0A935HS15-F1
#
_cell.length_a   1.000
_cell.length_b   1.000
_cell.length_c   1.000
_cell.angle_alpha   90.00
_cell.angle_beta   90.00
_cell.angle_gamma   90.00
#
_symmetry.space_group_name_H-M   'P 1'
#
loop_
_entity.id
_entity.type
_entity.pdbx_description
1 polymer ?
#
loop_
_entity_poly.entity_id
_entity_poly.type
_entity_poly.pdbx_seq_one_letter_code
_entity_poly.pdbx_strand_id
1 'polypeptide(L)' 'MIKDDGVGFKINEINKGLGLDNMKHRVELLGGQIGFNSIVGQGTTVKITLPQKT' A
#
# COMPACT_ATOMS: atom_id res chain seq x y z
N MET A 1 5.62 -7.61 3.93
CA MET A 1 4.68 -6.72 4.63
C MET A 1 5.49 -5.61 5.27
N ILE A 2 5.02 -4.37 5.20
CA ILE A 2 5.64 -3.20 5.83
C ILE A 2 4.60 -2.56 6.74
N LYS A 3 5.02 -2.07 7.91
CA LYS A 3 4.16 -1.40 8.89
C LYS A 3 4.89 -0.20 9.47
N ASP A 4 4.16 0.89 9.68
CA ASP A 4 4.56 2.04 10.47
C ASP A 4 3.60 2.27 11.64
N ASP A 5 4.03 3.11 12.58
CA ASP A 5 3.32 3.56 13.78
C ASP A 5 2.98 5.06 13.70
N GLY A 6 2.84 5.61 12.49
CA GLY A 6 2.49 7.00 12.28
C GLY A 6 1.04 7.33 12.64
N VAL A 7 0.59 8.53 12.29
CA VAL A 7 -0.79 8.99 12.60
C VAL A 7 -1.88 8.29 11.78
N GLY A 8 -1.51 7.53 10.75
CA GLY A 8 -2.46 6.93 9.81
C GLY A 8 -3.31 7.94 9.03
N PHE A 9 -4.16 7.44 8.14
CA PHE A 9 -5.02 8.25 7.28
C PHE A 9 -6.23 7.44 6.82
N LYS A 10 -7.28 8.14 6.38
CA LYS A 10 -8.46 7.49 5.80
C LYS A 10 -8.24 7.28 4.32
N ILE A 11 -8.05 6.02 3.93
CA ILE A 11 -7.69 5.66 2.56
C ILE A 11 -8.72 6.09 1.50
N ASN A 12 -9.99 6.20 1.88
CA ASN A 12 -11.08 6.61 0.99
C ASN A 12 -11.28 8.14 0.93
N GLU A 13 -10.64 8.90 1.82
CA GLU A 13 -10.76 10.37 1.88
C GLU A 13 -9.51 11.08 1.35
N ILE A 14 -8.46 10.32 1.00
CA ILE A 14 -7.25 10.89 0.40
C ILE A 14 -7.39 11.03 -1.12
N ASN A 15 -6.99 12.19 -1.63
CA ASN A 15 -6.65 12.30 -3.04
C ASN A 15 -5.46 11.38 -3.31
N LYS A 16 -5.65 10.35 -4.13
CA LYS A 16 -4.54 9.48 -4.54
C LYS A 16 -3.50 10.33 -5.27
N GLY A 17 -2.41 10.64 -4.57
CA GLY A 17 -1.24 11.26 -5.17
C GLY A 17 -0.45 10.23 -5.98
N LEU A 18 0.44 10.72 -6.84
CA LEU A 18 1.28 9.89 -7.71
C LEU A 18 2.04 8.78 -6.96
N GLY A 19 2.35 8.95 -5.67
CA GLY A 19 3.06 7.95 -4.87
C GLY A 19 2.33 6.61 -4.73
N LEU A 20 1.07 6.63 -4.26
CA LEU A 20 0.29 5.39 -4.07
C LEU A 20 -0.03 4.70 -5.40
N ASP A 21 -0.35 5.49 -6.42
CA ASP A 21 -0.63 4.99 -7.76
C ASP A 21 0.62 4.37 -8.40
N ASN A 22 1.79 4.99 -8.25
CA ASN A 22 3.05 4.42 -8.72
C ASN A 22 3.39 3.11 -8.00
N MET A 23 3.14 3.00 -6.69
CA MET A 23 3.34 1.75 -5.96
C MET A 23 2.42 0.66 -6.48
N LYS A 24 1.13 0.97 -6.69
CA LYS A 24 0.17 0.03 -7.26
C LYS A 24 0.59 -0.41 -8.66
N HIS A 25 0.87 0.53 -9.54
CA HIS A 25 1.30 0.25 -10.91
C HIS A 25 2.55 -0.63 -10.97
N ARG A 26 3.57 -0.34 -10.16
CA ARG A 26 4.81 -1.13 -10.11
C ARG A 26 4.58 -2.57 -9.63
N VAL A 27 3.71 -2.76 -8.65
CA VAL A 27 3.37 -4.11 -8.16
C VAL A 27 2.57 -4.88 -9.22
N GLU A 28 1.64 -4.22 -9.91
CA GLU A 28 0.88 -4.81 -11.02
C GLU A 28 1.78 -5.20 -12.20
N LEU A 29 2.76 -4.36 -12.56
CA LEU A 29 3.76 -4.68 -13.60
C LEU A 29 4.57 -5.95 -13.29
N LEU A 30 4.75 -6.27 -12.01
CA LEU A 30 5.43 -7.48 -11.56
C LEU A 30 4.48 -8.68 -11.40
N GLY A 31 3.22 -8.56 -11.85
CA GLY A 31 2.19 -9.59 -11.72
C GLY A 31 1.69 -9.78 -10.29
N GLY A 32 1.94 -8.80 -9.41
CA GLY A 32 1.60 -8.85 -8.00
C GLY A 32 0.31 -8.14 -7.63
N GLN A 33 0.07 -8.10 -6.32
CA GLN A 33 -1.03 -7.36 -5.71
C GLN A 33 -0.52 -6.53 -4.54
N ILE A 34 -1.09 -5.34 -4.36
CA ILE A 34 -0.82 -4.46 -3.22
C ILE A 34 -2.11 -4.14 -2.47
N GLY A 35 -2.04 -4.14 -1.14
CA GLY A 35 -3.10 -3.72 -0.24
C GLY A 35 -2.57 -2.73 0.79
N PHE A 36 -3.34 -1.70 1.06
CA PHE A 36 -3.03 -0.67 2.04
C PHE A 36 -4.13 -0.68 3.11
N ASN A 37 -3.73 -0.71 4.38
CA ASN A 37 -4.64 -0.57 5.50
C ASN A 37 -4.07 0.50 6.44
N SER A 38 -4.75 1.62 6.56
CA SER A 38 -4.35 2.72 7.43
C SER A 38 -5.48 3.03 8.39
N ILE A 39 -5.14 3.19 9.66
CA ILE A 39 -6.09 3.49 10.73
C ILE A 39 -5.61 4.76 11.43
N VAL A 40 -6.46 5.78 11.46
CA VAL A 40 -6.15 7.05 12.13
C VAL A 40 -5.81 6.78 13.60
N GLY A 41 -4.65 7.25 14.03
CA GLY A 41 -4.09 7.06 15.37
C GLY A 41 -3.35 5.73 15.61
N GLN A 42 -3.27 4.83 14.61
CA GLN A 42 -2.62 3.51 14.77
C GLN A 42 -1.57 3.19 13.68
N GLY A 43 -1.34 4.10 12.74
CA GLY A 43 -0.37 3.93 11.66
C GLY A 43 -0.92 3.25 10.42
N THR A 44 -0.01 2.80 9.56
CA THR A 44 -0.32 2.19 8.26
C THR A 44 0.37 0.84 8.10
N THR A 45 -0.31 -0.08 7.42
CA THR A 45 0.22 -1.38 7.00
C THR A 45 0.08 -1.51 5.48
N VAL A 46 1.16 -1.93 4.83
CA VAL A 46 1.21 -2.19 3.39
C VAL A 46 1.57 -3.66 3.14
N LYS A 47 0.73 -4.37 2.41
CA LYS A 47 0.93 -5.77 2.04
C LYS A 47 1.13 -5.86 0.53
N ILE A 48 2.26 -6.42 0.12
CA ILE A 48 2.59 -6.71 -1.28
C ILE A 48 2.74 -8.22 -1.41
N THR A 49 2.10 -8.78 -2.42
CA THR A 49 2.25 -10.18 -2.85
C THR A 49 2.80 -10.17 -4.27
N LEU A 50 3.88 -10.90 -4.51
CA LEU A 50 4.48 -11.06 -5.84
C LEU A 50 4.50 -12.54 -6.20
N PRO A 51 4.35 -12.90 -7.49
CA PRO A 51 4.55 -14.26 -7.93
C PRO A 51 6.02 -14.65 -7.71
N GLN A 52 6.24 -15.80 -7.09
CA GLN A 52 7.58 -16.36 -6.95
C GLN A 52 7.94 -17.08 -8.26
N LYS A 53 9.05 -16.69 -8.87
CA LYS A 53 9.65 -17.54 -9.91
C LYS A 53 10.21 -18.78 -9.22
N THR A 54 9.69 -19.95 -9.57
CA THR A 54 10.36 -21.25 -9.40
C THR A 54 11.61 -21.32 -10.23
#